data_AF-A0A8H6I8V4-F1
#
_entry.id   AF-A0A8H6I8V4-F1
#
_cell.length_a   1.000
_cell.length_b   1.000
_cell.length_c   1.000
_cell.angle_alpha   90.00
_cell.angle_beta   90.00
_cell.angle_gamma   90.00
#
_symmetry.space_group_name_H-M   'P 1'
#
loop_
_entity.id
_entity.type
_entity.pdbx_description
1 polymer ?
#
loop_
_entity_poly.entity_id
_entity_poly.type
_entity_poly.pdbx_seq_one_letter_code
_entity_poly.pdbx_strand_id
1 'polypeptide(L)'
;MADIEQKLKALKVADLKAILTKADAQAPAKATKADLVARILASQAAQDAYKSIHEPETAQEPAEETEDAVAEAEAEEEQEPVAEAETEAATESEQAPKAAEAVDPELEKRRQRAARFGIPLVEPKAPKPKPEPKAAKSKAPPPEDKEKLNARAARFGGQEKAAAPESRKRSAPVEAQVDAEEAERRRKRAERFGMST
;
A
#
# COMPACT_ATOMS: atom_id res chain seq x y z
N MET A 1 -20.40 24.81 -8.63
CA MET A 1 -20.41 23.80 -7.55
C MET A 1 -20.24 22.38 -8.08
N ALA A 2 -20.83 22.03 -9.22
CA ALA A 2 -20.66 20.71 -9.85
C ALA A 2 -19.19 20.37 -10.14
N ASP A 3 -18.36 21.37 -10.46
CA ASP A 3 -16.94 21.19 -10.74
C ASP A 3 -16.16 20.67 -9.54
N ILE A 4 -16.46 21.17 -8.33
CA ILE A 4 -15.80 20.72 -7.09
C ILE A 4 -16.13 19.25 -6.84
N GLU A 5 -17.39 18.84 -7.04
CA GLU A 5 -17.78 17.44 -6.86
C GLU A 5 -17.05 16.50 -7.83
N GLN A 6 -16.88 16.90 -9.09
CA GLN A 6 -16.10 16.12 -10.05
C GLN A 6 -14.63 16.04 -9.66
N LYS A 7 -14.01 17.16 -9.26
CA LYS A 7 -12.62 17.17 -8.78
C LYS A 7 -12.45 16.29 -7.54
N LEU A 8 -13.39 16.33 -6.58
CA LEU A 8 -13.39 15.45 -5.40
C LEU A 8 -13.58 13.97 -5.78
N LYS A 9 -14.39 13.66 -6.79
CA LYS A 9 -14.53 12.28 -7.32
C LYS A 9 -13.27 11.80 -8.04
N ALA A 10 -12.42 12.68 -8.54
CA ALA A 10 -11.14 12.32 -9.16
C ALA A 10 -10.04 12.02 -8.11
N LEU A 11 -10.09 12.64 -6.92
CA LEU A 11 -9.12 12.43 -5.85
C LEU A 11 -9.10 11.02 -5.27
N LYS A 12 -7.99 10.61 -4.65
CA LYS A 12 -7.89 9.31 -3.96
C LYS A 12 -8.55 9.39 -2.59
N VAL A 13 -8.97 8.24 -2.04
CA VAL A 13 -9.57 8.14 -0.70
C VAL A 13 -8.65 8.70 0.40
N ALA A 14 -7.33 8.61 0.22
CA ALA A 14 -6.36 9.18 1.15
C ALA A 14 -6.44 10.72 1.19
N ASP A 15 -6.52 11.37 0.03
CA ASP A 15 -6.58 12.84 -0.07
C ASP A 15 -7.92 13.36 0.49
N LEU A 16 -9.02 12.66 0.20
CA LEU A 16 -10.33 12.97 0.77
C LEU A 16 -10.33 12.90 2.30
N LYS A 17 -9.61 11.92 2.89
CA LYS A 17 -9.42 11.84 4.34
C LYS A 17 -8.53 12.97 4.86
N ALA A 18 -7.49 13.36 4.12
CA ALA A 18 -6.60 14.46 4.51
C ALA A 18 -7.35 15.80 4.56
N ILE A 19 -8.23 16.07 3.59
CA ILE A 19 -9.09 17.26 3.57
C ILE A 19 -10.01 17.29 4.80
N LEU A 20 -10.65 16.17 5.12
CA LEU A 20 -11.53 16.07 6.29
C LEU A 20 -10.76 16.27 7.60
N THR A 21 -9.57 15.68 7.73
CA THR A 21 -8.71 15.89 8.90
C THR A 21 -8.26 17.35 9.03
N LYS A 22 -7.91 18.03 7.93
CA LYS A 22 -7.53 19.45 7.93
C LYS A 22 -8.68 20.37 8.35
N ALA A 23 -9.92 19.95 8.10
CA ALA A 23 -11.12 20.66 8.48
C ALA A 23 -11.67 20.23 9.86
N ASP A 24 -10.90 19.48 10.65
CA ASP A 24 -11.30 18.87 11.93
C ASP A 24 -12.62 18.04 11.84
N ALA A 25 -12.94 17.54 10.65
CA ALA A 25 -14.11 16.71 10.40
C ALA A 25 -13.73 15.23 10.50
N GLN A 26 -14.25 14.54 11.51
CA GLN A 26 -13.90 13.14 11.73
C GLN A 26 -14.45 12.23 10.62
N ALA A 27 -13.55 11.56 9.90
CA ALA A 27 -13.91 10.60 8.86
C ALA A 27 -14.26 9.22 9.48
N PRO A 28 -15.37 8.57 9.09
CA PRO A 28 -15.67 7.23 9.55
C PRO A 28 -14.63 6.22 9.09
N ALA A 29 -14.23 5.30 9.97
CA ALA A 29 -13.20 4.28 9.66
C ALA A 29 -13.57 3.39 8.45
N LYS A 30 -14.87 3.22 8.18
CA LYS A 30 -15.42 2.40 7.09
C LYS A 30 -16.20 3.20 6.04
N ALA A 31 -15.93 4.50 5.90
CA ALA A 31 -16.57 5.30 4.86
C ALA A 31 -16.10 4.89 3.46
N THR A 32 -17.05 4.78 2.53
CA THR A 32 -16.75 4.63 1.11
C THR A 32 -16.28 5.96 0.51
N LYS A 33 -15.73 5.93 -0.70
CA LYS A 33 -15.30 7.17 -1.40
C LYS A 33 -16.46 8.16 -1.54
N ALA A 34 -17.66 7.68 -1.89
CA ALA A 34 -18.85 8.51 -2.03
C ALA A 34 -19.24 9.19 -0.71
N ASP A 35 -19.17 8.47 0.41
CA ASP A 35 -19.49 9.02 1.74
C ASP A 35 -18.53 10.16 2.14
N LEU A 36 -17.24 10.02 1.79
CA LEU A 36 -16.24 11.05 2.05
C LEU A 36 -16.50 12.31 1.20
N VAL A 37 -16.82 12.14 -0.08
CA VAL A 37 -17.18 13.26 -0.97
C VAL A 37 -18.44 13.96 -0.46
N ALA A 38 -19.49 13.21 -0.11
CA ALA A 38 -20.73 13.77 0.45
C ALA A 38 -20.47 14.57 1.73
N ARG A 39 -19.56 14.08 2.59
CA ARG A 39 -19.19 14.78 3.84
C ARG A 39 -18.42 16.07 3.60
N ILE A 40 -17.53 16.09 2.61
CA ILE A 40 -16.81 17.31 2.21
C ILE A 40 -17.79 18.35 1.65
N LEU A 41 -18.74 17.91 0.81
CA LEU A 41 -19.77 18.82 0.27
C LEU A 41 -20.70 19.35 1.35
N ALA A 42 -21.00 18.57 2.39
CA ALA A 42 -21.84 18.99 3.51
C ALA A 42 -21.14 19.97 4.48
N SER A 43 -19.80 20.06 4.48
CA SER A 43 -19.03 20.88 5.43
C SER A 43 -18.26 21.99 4.71
N GLN A 44 -18.61 23.26 4.99
CA GLN A 44 -17.94 24.41 4.37
C GLN A 44 -16.44 24.46 4.71
N ALA A 45 -16.07 24.17 5.96
CA ALA A 45 -14.67 24.11 6.38
C ALA A 45 -13.85 23.09 5.57
N ALA A 46 -14.47 21.97 5.16
CA ALA A 46 -13.83 20.97 4.32
C ALA A 46 -13.69 21.43 2.86
N GLN A 47 -14.66 22.18 2.34
CA GLN A 47 -14.54 22.80 1.02
C GLN A 47 -13.42 23.84 0.99
N ASP A 48 -13.29 24.66 2.03
CA ASP A 48 -12.24 25.67 2.11
C ASP A 48 -10.86 25.02 2.25
N ALA A 49 -10.74 23.98 3.09
CA ALA A 49 -9.52 23.18 3.18
C ALA A 49 -9.13 22.53 1.83
N TYR A 50 -10.10 22.05 1.05
CA TYR A 50 -9.88 21.54 -0.31
C TYR A 50 -9.32 22.63 -1.24
N LYS A 51 -9.96 23.81 -1.26
CA LYS A 51 -9.51 24.95 -2.08
C LYS A 51 -8.10 25.38 -1.71
N SER A 52 -7.76 25.46 -0.40
CA SER A 52 -6.41 25.79 0.02
C SER A 52 -5.33 24.77 -0.37
N ILE A 53 -5.70 23.52 -0.68
CA ILE A 53 -4.75 22.47 -1.09
C ILE A 53 -4.66 22.35 -2.62
N HIS A 54 -5.79 22.48 -3.32
CA HIS A 54 -5.90 22.15 -4.75
C HIS A 54 -6.21 23.35 -5.65
N GLU A 55 -6.65 24.46 -5.08
CA GLU A 55 -6.77 25.75 -5.75
C GLU A 55 -5.81 26.77 -5.12
N PRO A 56 -4.49 26.47 -4.95
CA PRO A 56 -3.54 27.56 -4.79
C PRO A 56 -3.54 28.33 -6.11
N GLU A 57 -4.36 29.38 -6.14
CA GLU A 57 -3.99 30.65 -6.74
C GLU A 57 -3.43 30.57 -8.16
N THR A 58 -4.27 30.15 -9.11
CA THR A 58 -4.03 30.40 -10.56
C THR A 58 -4.33 31.86 -10.94
N ALA A 59 -4.23 32.80 -9.99
CA ALA A 59 -4.52 34.22 -10.21
C ALA A 59 -3.87 35.12 -9.14
N GLN A 60 -2.54 35.08 -9.06
CA GLN A 60 -1.78 36.30 -8.80
C GLN A 60 -0.44 36.27 -9.57
N GLU A 61 -0.51 36.08 -10.90
CA GLU A 61 0.44 36.74 -11.80
C GLU A 61 -0.01 38.20 -11.90
N PRO A 62 0.76 39.18 -11.39
CA PRO A 62 0.58 40.54 -11.85
C PRO A 62 0.97 40.59 -13.33
N ALA A 63 0.10 41.21 -14.13
CA ALA A 63 0.39 41.54 -15.51
C ALA A 63 1.76 42.23 -15.62
N GLU A 64 2.69 41.61 -16.33
CA GLU A 64 3.57 42.36 -17.23
C GLU A 64 3.45 41.76 -18.62
N GLU A 65 3.05 42.64 -19.53
CA GLU A 65 3.10 42.48 -20.97
C GLU A 65 4.52 42.11 -21.40
N THR A 66 4.65 40.98 -22.10
CA THR A 66 5.54 40.94 -23.25
C THR A 66 4.80 40.25 -24.38
N GLU A 67 4.04 41.06 -25.13
CA GLU A 67 3.94 40.87 -26.56
C GLU A 67 5.35 40.96 -27.13
N ASP A 68 5.96 39.85 -27.54
CA ASP A 68 6.77 39.88 -28.76
C ASP A 68 6.79 38.50 -29.41
N ALA A 69 6.90 38.54 -30.71
CA ALA A 69 6.46 37.53 -31.63
C ALA A 69 7.55 36.50 -31.95
N VAL A 70 7.23 35.67 -32.94
CA VAL A 70 8.15 34.99 -33.88
C VAL A 70 8.36 33.49 -33.64
N ALA A 71 7.58 32.73 -34.40
CA ALA A 71 7.98 31.69 -35.37
C ALA A 71 8.78 30.45 -34.92
N GLU A 72 8.15 29.29 -35.15
CA GLU A 72 8.61 28.27 -36.11
C GLU A 72 10.12 28.01 -36.23
N ALA A 73 10.59 26.89 -35.66
CA ALA A 73 11.51 25.93 -36.30
C ALA A 73 11.84 24.74 -35.36
N GLU A 74 11.45 23.55 -35.83
CA GLU A 74 12.27 22.34 -35.95
C GLU A 74 13.76 22.45 -35.54
N ALA A 75 14.23 21.59 -34.63
CA ALA A 75 15.46 20.79 -34.79
C ALA A 75 15.83 20.01 -33.52
N GLU A 76 16.09 18.74 -33.78
CA GLU A 76 16.82 17.72 -33.05
C GLU A 76 18.28 18.16 -32.77
N GLU A 77 18.79 18.01 -31.54
CA GLU A 77 20.16 17.51 -31.30
C GLU A 77 20.45 17.19 -29.82
N GLU A 78 21.21 16.11 -29.66
CA GLU A 78 21.89 15.64 -28.46
C GLU A 78 22.79 16.70 -27.82
N GLN A 79 22.90 16.67 -26.49
CA GLN A 79 24.18 16.87 -25.80
C GLN A 79 24.11 16.42 -24.33
N GLU A 80 24.86 15.36 -24.01
CA GLU A 80 25.47 15.19 -22.69
C GLU A 80 26.47 16.33 -22.44
N PRO A 81 26.73 16.72 -21.17
CA PRO A 81 27.98 16.23 -20.58
C PRO A 81 27.96 15.95 -19.06
N VAL A 82 28.69 14.89 -18.75
CA VAL A 82 29.66 14.61 -17.66
C VAL A 82 29.99 15.71 -16.61
N ALA A 83 30.26 15.21 -15.40
CA ALA A 83 31.18 15.68 -14.34
C ALA A 83 30.55 16.54 -13.21
N GLU A 84 30.38 16.01 -11.99
CA GLU A 84 31.40 15.72 -10.95
C GLU A 84 31.65 16.96 -10.05
N ALA A 85 31.15 16.91 -8.81
CA ALA A 85 31.74 17.60 -7.67
C ALA A 85 31.19 17.01 -6.35
N GLU A 86 32.11 16.39 -5.63
CA GLU A 86 32.05 15.94 -4.25
C GLU A 86 31.83 17.10 -3.27
N THR A 87 31.27 16.82 -2.09
CA THR A 87 31.87 17.32 -0.84
C THR A 87 31.39 16.51 0.37
N GLU A 88 32.41 15.98 1.02
CA GLU A 88 32.53 15.21 2.24
C GLU A 88 31.95 15.90 3.48
N ALA A 89 31.50 15.12 4.47
CA ALA A 89 31.94 15.29 5.86
C ALA A 89 31.60 14.04 6.69
N ALA A 90 32.67 13.38 7.13
CA ALA A 90 32.69 12.21 7.98
C ALA A 90 32.36 12.53 9.45
N THR A 91 31.89 11.53 10.20
CA THR A 91 32.37 11.28 11.57
C THR A 91 32.31 9.80 11.86
N GLU A 92 33.47 9.20 11.65
CA GLU A 92 33.90 7.88 12.07
C GLU A 92 34.05 7.87 13.60
N SER A 93 33.49 6.85 14.27
CA SER A 93 34.02 6.41 15.55
C SER A 93 34.11 4.89 15.53
N GLU A 94 35.35 4.50 15.29
CA GLU A 94 35.94 3.18 15.31
C GLU A 94 35.78 2.52 16.70
N GLN A 95 35.17 1.35 16.73
CA GLN A 95 35.51 0.31 17.69
C GLN A 95 35.14 -1.06 17.12
N ALA A 96 36.16 -1.71 16.55
CA ALA A 96 36.20 -3.15 16.33
C ALA A 96 37.30 -3.72 17.26
N PRO A 97 37.47 -5.06 17.40
CA PRO A 97 36.65 -6.15 16.90
C PRO A 97 36.38 -7.24 17.95
N LYS A 98 35.30 -8.02 17.80
CA LYS A 98 35.38 -9.49 17.95
C LYS A 98 34.15 -10.26 17.48
N ALA A 99 34.46 -11.25 16.64
CA ALA A 99 33.78 -12.52 16.43
C ALA A 99 32.43 -12.51 15.69
N ALA A 100 32.55 -12.76 14.38
CA ALA A 100 31.88 -13.82 13.65
C ALA A 100 30.46 -14.22 14.13
N GLU A 101 29.45 -13.87 13.34
CA GLU A 101 28.33 -14.76 13.03
C GLU A 101 27.58 -14.21 11.80
N ALA A 102 27.19 -15.11 10.90
CA ALA A 102 26.51 -14.80 9.65
C ALA A 102 25.27 -13.92 9.91
N VAL A 103 25.34 -12.64 9.52
CA VAL A 103 24.19 -11.75 9.57
C VAL A 103 23.23 -12.19 8.48
N ASP A 104 22.21 -12.95 8.88
CA ASP A 104 21.12 -13.32 8.01
C ASP A 104 20.51 -12.05 7.37
N PRO A 105 20.31 -12.00 6.04
CA PRO A 105 19.76 -10.84 5.32
C PRO A 105 18.35 -10.44 5.80
N GLU A 106 17.73 -11.26 6.64
CA GLU A 106 16.47 -10.99 7.30
C GLU A 106 16.57 -9.92 8.40
N LEU A 107 17.69 -9.85 9.15
CA LEU A 107 17.84 -8.90 10.25
C LEU A 107 18.04 -7.46 9.75
N GLU A 108 18.71 -7.28 8.62
CA GLU A 108 18.87 -5.97 7.98
C GLU A 108 17.53 -5.43 7.46
N LYS A 109 16.71 -6.28 6.83
CA LYS A 109 15.34 -5.89 6.42
C LYS A 109 14.48 -5.51 7.63
N ARG A 110 14.65 -6.20 8.76
CA ARG A 110 13.96 -5.86 10.02
C ARG A 110 14.46 -4.55 10.62
N ARG A 111 15.77 -4.27 10.56
CA ARG A 111 16.39 -3.00 10.98
C ARG A 111 15.91 -1.83 10.13
N GLN A 112 15.92 -1.96 8.81
CA GLN A 112 15.41 -0.94 7.89
C GLN A 112 13.93 -0.67 8.11
N ARG A 113 13.14 -1.72 8.37
CA ARG A 113 11.73 -1.54 8.75
C ARG A 113 11.61 -0.84 10.10
N ALA A 114 12.34 -1.24 11.13
CA ALA A 114 12.29 -0.59 12.44
C ALA A 114 12.65 0.91 12.33
N ALA A 115 13.67 1.25 11.54
CA ALA A 115 14.06 2.62 11.23
C ALA A 115 12.95 3.39 10.48
N ARG A 116 12.34 2.78 9.46
CA ARG A 116 11.24 3.38 8.70
C ARG A 116 10.01 3.67 9.56
N PHE A 117 9.76 2.84 10.56
CA PHE A 117 8.60 2.97 11.44
C PHE A 117 8.93 3.71 12.75
N GLY A 118 10.17 4.18 12.93
CA GLY A 118 10.61 4.85 14.16
C GLY A 118 10.46 3.99 15.41
N ILE A 119 10.37 2.66 15.26
CA ILE A 119 10.23 1.74 16.37
C ILE A 119 11.64 1.40 16.84
N PRO A 120 11.98 1.63 18.11
CA PRO A 120 13.23 1.17 18.67
C PRO A 120 13.39 -0.33 18.39
N LEU A 121 14.47 -0.72 17.71
CA LEU A 121 14.77 -2.11 17.45
C LEU A 121 15.04 -2.78 18.80
N VAL A 122 14.00 -3.37 19.39
CA VAL A 122 14.14 -4.22 20.57
C VAL A 122 14.91 -5.45 20.10
N GLU A 123 16.23 -5.44 20.34
CA GLU A 123 17.05 -6.62 20.16
C GLU A 123 16.43 -7.75 20.98
N PRO A 124 16.18 -8.92 20.37
CA PRO A 124 15.68 -10.06 21.13
C PRO A 124 16.73 -10.41 22.18
N LYS A 125 16.49 -9.95 23.41
CA LYS A 125 17.30 -10.28 24.58
C LYS A 125 17.39 -11.80 24.64
N ALA A 126 18.62 -12.32 24.59
CA ALA A 126 18.90 -13.75 24.55
C ALA A 126 17.99 -14.52 25.52
N PRO A 127 17.40 -15.64 25.07
CA PRO A 127 16.45 -16.39 25.89
C PRO A 127 17.14 -16.83 27.18
N LYS A 128 16.64 -16.36 28.33
CA LYS A 128 17.01 -16.91 29.62
C LYS A 128 16.63 -18.40 29.62
N PRO A 129 17.51 -19.30 30.11
CA PRO A 129 17.25 -20.73 30.10
C PRO A 129 15.99 -21.04 30.90
N LYS A 130 15.00 -21.63 30.21
CA LYS A 130 13.77 -22.15 30.81
C LYS A 130 14.10 -23.51 31.44
N PRO A 131 13.69 -23.78 32.69
CA PRO A 131 13.83 -25.12 33.27
C PRO A 131 12.99 -26.14 32.50
N GLU A 132 13.55 -27.34 32.37
CA GLU A 132 13.03 -28.46 31.58
C GLU A 132 11.59 -28.84 31.97
N PRO A 133 10.68 -29.08 31.01
CA PRO A 133 9.35 -29.59 31.30
C PRO A 133 9.40 -31.10 31.54
N LYS A 134 9.06 -31.51 32.77
CA LYS A 134 8.72 -32.91 33.06
C LYS A 134 7.51 -33.34 32.23
N ALA A 135 7.65 -34.50 31.59
CA ALA A 135 6.62 -35.17 30.82
C ALA A 135 5.33 -35.35 31.63
N ALA A 136 4.22 -34.80 31.12
CA ALA A 136 2.88 -35.08 31.61
C ALA A 136 1.91 -35.25 30.45
N LYS A 137 1.58 -36.52 30.20
CA LYS A 137 0.31 -37.09 29.72
C LYS A 137 -0.54 -36.23 28.77
N SER A 138 -0.64 -36.72 27.54
CA SER A 138 -1.70 -36.47 26.56
C SER A 138 -3.09 -36.50 27.21
N LYS A 139 -3.64 -35.31 27.44
CA LYS A 139 -5.06 -35.11 27.70
C LYS A 139 -5.67 -34.62 26.39
N ALA A 140 -6.63 -35.37 25.87
CA ALA A 140 -7.38 -35.04 24.66
C ALA A 140 -7.88 -33.57 24.70
N PRO A 141 -7.83 -32.82 23.58
CA PRO A 141 -8.29 -31.45 23.55
C PRO A 141 -9.80 -31.40 23.81
N PRO A 142 -10.29 -30.43 24.60
CA PRO A 142 -11.71 -30.25 24.86
C PRO A 142 -12.46 -29.90 23.57
N PRO A 143 -13.76 -30.22 23.48
CA PRO A 143 -14.60 -30.07 22.28
C PRO A 143 -14.98 -28.60 21.95
N GLU A 144 -14.08 -27.64 22.14
CA GLU A 144 -14.41 -26.20 22.16
C GLU A 144 -14.34 -25.48 20.81
N ASP A 145 -13.80 -26.06 19.74
CA ASP A 145 -13.53 -25.26 18.53
C ASP A 145 -14.48 -25.51 17.36
N LYS A 146 -15.68 -26.04 17.58
CA LYS A 146 -16.71 -26.08 16.52
C LYS A 146 -17.17 -24.67 16.14
N GLU A 147 -17.36 -23.78 17.11
CA GLU A 147 -17.76 -22.39 16.84
C GLU A 147 -16.63 -21.59 16.19
N LYS A 148 -15.37 -21.77 16.61
CA LYS A 148 -14.24 -21.10 15.95
C LYS A 148 -14.02 -21.61 14.53
N LEU A 149 -14.21 -22.91 14.28
CA LEU A 149 -14.17 -23.46 12.93
C LEU A 149 -15.32 -22.92 12.07
N ASN A 150 -16.54 -22.84 12.60
CA ASN A 150 -17.68 -22.24 11.90
C ASN A 150 -17.48 -20.75 11.61
N ALA A 151 -16.94 -19.98 12.57
CA ALA A 151 -16.62 -18.57 12.37
C ALA A 151 -15.51 -18.38 11.32
N ARG A 152 -14.51 -19.27 11.28
CA ARG A 152 -13.47 -19.26 10.25
C ARG A 152 -14.05 -19.66 8.89
N ALA A 153 -14.88 -20.68 8.84
CA ALA A 153 -15.56 -21.12 7.62
C ALA A 153 -16.45 -20.00 7.05
N ALA A 154 -17.20 -19.29 7.89
CA ALA A 154 -17.97 -18.12 7.50
C ALA A 154 -17.09 -16.97 6.99
N ARG A 155 -15.92 -16.72 7.60
CA ARG A 155 -14.99 -15.67 7.16
C ARG A 155 -14.26 -15.99 5.87
N PHE A 156 -13.97 -17.26 5.61
CA PHE A 156 -13.22 -17.72 4.45
C PHE A 156 -14.11 -18.32 3.34
N GLY A 157 -15.43 -18.12 3.43
CA GLY A 157 -16.37 -18.55 2.39
C GLY A 157 -16.59 -20.06 2.32
N GLY A 158 -16.16 -20.81 3.33
CA GLY A 158 -16.52 -22.21 3.53
C GLY A 158 -17.92 -22.34 4.10
N GLN A 159 -18.95 -21.82 3.41
CA GLN A 159 -20.28 -22.33 3.69
C GLN A 159 -20.29 -23.79 3.23
N GLU A 160 -20.44 -24.70 4.20
CA GLU A 160 -20.80 -26.09 3.96
C GLU A 160 -21.94 -26.10 2.96
N LYS A 161 -21.61 -26.53 1.75
CA LYS A 161 -22.55 -26.79 0.66
C LYS A 161 -23.31 -28.05 1.04
N ALA A 162 -24.19 -27.92 2.02
CA ALA A 162 -25.18 -28.93 2.33
C ALA A 162 -26.10 -29.09 1.12
N ALA A 163 -26.36 -30.36 0.80
CA ALA A 163 -27.27 -30.87 -0.22
C ALA A 163 -26.81 -30.75 -1.70
N ALA A 164 -26.36 -31.89 -2.21
CA ALA A 164 -26.53 -32.27 -3.61
C ALA A 164 -28.01 -32.12 -4.03
N PRO A 165 -28.26 -31.82 -5.32
CA PRO A 165 -28.66 -32.94 -6.17
C PRO A 165 -27.88 -33.02 -7.48
N GLU A 166 -27.68 -34.28 -7.89
CA GLU A 166 -27.60 -34.79 -9.25
C GLU A 166 -26.65 -34.10 -10.24
N SER A 167 -25.48 -34.73 -10.39
CA SER A 167 -24.94 -35.20 -11.68
C SER A 167 -25.58 -34.61 -12.94
N ARG A 168 -25.32 -33.33 -13.22
CA ARG A 168 -25.26 -32.83 -14.60
C ARG A 168 -23.82 -32.48 -14.88
N LYS A 169 -23.22 -33.29 -15.76
CA LYS A 169 -21.95 -33.07 -16.42
C LYS A 169 -21.93 -31.62 -16.89
N ARG A 170 -21.23 -30.74 -16.16
CA ARG A 170 -20.97 -29.39 -16.64
C ARG A 170 -19.87 -29.53 -17.66
N SER A 171 -20.28 -29.47 -18.92
CA SER A 171 -19.43 -29.11 -20.05
C SER A 171 -18.52 -27.96 -19.62
N ALA A 172 -17.23 -28.12 -19.88
CA ALA A 172 -16.23 -27.12 -19.59
C ALA A 172 -16.69 -25.74 -20.11
N PRO A 173 -16.58 -24.66 -19.32
CA PRO A 173 -16.80 -23.32 -19.84
C PRO A 173 -15.75 -23.06 -20.92
N VAL A 174 -16.26 -22.83 -22.12
CA VAL A 174 -15.57 -22.46 -23.35
C VAL A 174 -14.51 -21.39 -23.06
N GLU A 175 -13.36 -21.57 -23.69
CA GLU A 175 -12.22 -20.64 -23.79
C GLU A 175 -12.65 -19.29 -24.37
N ALA A 176 -13.41 -18.51 -23.59
CA ALA A 176 -13.74 -17.14 -23.92
C ALA A 176 -12.48 -16.32 -23.70
N GLN A 177 -11.76 -16.09 -24.81
CA GLN A 177 -10.81 -15.00 -25.06
C GLN A 177 -10.27 -14.37 -23.78
N VAL A 178 -9.22 -14.99 -23.23
CA VAL A 178 -8.37 -14.29 -22.27
C VAL A 178 -7.85 -13.06 -22.99
N ASP A 179 -8.29 -11.89 -22.54
CA ASP A 179 -7.82 -10.61 -23.02
C ASP A 179 -6.28 -10.63 -22.99
N ALA A 180 -5.62 -10.21 -24.07
CA ALA A 180 -4.19 -10.46 -24.26
C ALA A 180 -3.33 -9.96 -23.08
N GLU A 181 -3.81 -8.89 -22.42
CA GLU A 181 -3.20 -8.31 -21.24
C GLU A 181 -3.27 -9.23 -19.99
N GLU A 182 -4.37 -9.97 -19.81
CA GLU A 182 -4.51 -10.90 -18.69
C GLU A 182 -3.65 -12.16 -18.88
N ALA A 183 -3.46 -12.61 -20.12
CA ALA A 183 -2.59 -13.73 -20.44
C ALA A 183 -1.12 -13.44 -20.08
N GLU A 184 -0.64 -12.22 -20.36
CA GLU A 184 0.71 -11.80 -19.98
C GLU A 184 0.88 -11.68 -18.48
N ARG A 185 -0.12 -11.15 -17.76
CA ARG A 185 -0.09 -11.07 -16.30
C ARG A 185 -0.04 -12.46 -15.67
N ARG A 186 -0.72 -13.43 -16.28
CA ARG A 186 -0.68 -14.84 -15.87
C ARG A 186 0.68 -15.47 -16.17
N ARG A 187 1.30 -15.20 -17.33
CA ARG A 187 2.66 -15.66 -17.65
C ARG A 187 3.70 -15.08 -16.69
N LYS A 188 3.68 -13.76 -16.44
CA LYS A 188 4.58 -13.11 -15.47
C LYS A 188 4.43 -13.69 -14.07
N ARG A 189 3.22 -14.04 -13.65
CA ARG A 189 3.01 -14.73 -12.37
C ARG A 189 3.55 -16.15 -12.42
N ALA A 190 3.28 -16.91 -13.47
CA ALA A 190 3.78 -18.28 -13.63
C ALA A 190 5.31 -18.33 -13.55
N GLU A 191 5.99 -17.41 -14.23
CA GLU A 191 7.46 -17.28 -14.22
C GLU A 191 7.98 -16.87 -12.83
N ARG A 192 7.33 -15.91 -12.17
CA ARG A 192 7.70 -15.46 -10.83
C ARG A 192 7.49 -16.52 -9.74
N PHE A 193 6.55 -17.44 -9.96
CA PHE A 193 6.21 -18.51 -9.03
C PHE A 193 6.75 -19.88 -9.47
N GLY A 194 7.55 -19.95 -10.53
CA GLY A 194 8.13 -21.19 -11.05
C GLY A 194 7.07 -22.23 -11.45
N MET A 195 5.86 -21.80 -11.79
CA MET A 195 4.81 -22.69 -12.26
C MET A 195 4.98 -22.85 -13.76
N SER A 196 5.69 -23.89 -14.18
CA SER A 196 5.76 -24.30 -15.58
C SER A 196 4.35 -24.66 -16.05
N THR A 197 3.74 -23.79 -16.84
CA THR A 197 2.52 -24.07 -17.61
C THR A 197 2.86 -24.80 -18.89
#